data_AF-A0A6N3JWP2-F1
#
_entry.id   AF-A0A6N3JWP2-F1
#
_cell.length_a   1.000
_cell.length_b   1.000
_cell.length_c   1.000
_cell.angle_alpha   90.00
_cell.angle_beta   90.00
_cell.angle_gamma   90.00
#
_symmetry.space_group_name_H-M   'P 1'
#
loop_
_entity.id
_entity.type
_entity.pdbx_description
1 polymer ?
#
loop_
_entity_poly.entity_id
_entity_poly.type
_entity_poly.pdbx_seq_one_letter_code
_entity_poly.pdbx_strand_id
1 'polypeptide(L)' 'MSTVHVVPVGDLIAHDSSGGQPCVCGPTTKPVKAEDGSMGWMVVHHSLDGRELREPRGRSAR' A
#
# COMPACT_ATOMS: atom_id res chain seq x y z
N MET A 1 12.40 -7.40 11.53
CA MET A 1 12.06 -6.78 10.22
C MET A 1 10.86 -5.89 10.45
N SER A 2 10.94 -4.60 10.06
CA SER A 2 9.82 -3.67 10.18
C SER A 2 9.01 -3.67 8.87
N THR A 3 7.69 -3.76 9.01
CA THR A 3 6.74 -3.61 7.90
C THR A 3 5.81 -2.46 8.25
N VAL A 4 5.67 -1.51 7.33
CA VAL A 4 4.78 -0.36 7.48
C VAL A 4 3.73 -0.40 6.39
N HIS A 5 2.47 -0.26 6.79
CA HIS A 5 1.34 -0.18 5.87
C HIS A 5 0.88 1.27 5.73
N VAL A 6 0.70 1.70 4.49
CA VAL A 6 0.09 2.99 4.15
C VAL A 6 -1.31 2.71 3.62
N VAL A 7 -2.34 3.15 4.35
CA VAL A 7 -3.75 2.93 4.00
C VAL A 7 -4.41 4.24 3.54
N PRO A 8 -5.33 4.19 2.55
CA PRO A 8 -6.07 5.37 2.13
C PRO A 8 -6.97 5.89 3.25
N VAL A 9 -6.95 7.20 3.46
CA VAL A 9 -7.83 7.85 4.45
C VAL A 9 -9.23 8.00 3.87
N GLY A 10 -10.23 7.57 4.64
CA GLY A 10 -11.65 7.74 4.30
C GLY A 10 -12.13 6.84 3.16
N ASP A 11 -11.49 5.70 2.95
CA ASP A 11 -11.94 4.71 1.98
C ASP A 11 -13.23 4.01 2.45
N LEU A 12 -14.09 3.65 1.49
CA LEU A 12 -15.34 2.92 1.73
C LEU A 12 -15.08 1.47 2.13
N ILE A 13 -13.97 0.91 1.68
CA ILE A 13 -13.55 -0.45 2.05
C ILE A 13 -12.53 -0.38 3.16
N ALA A 14 -12.66 -1.24 4.17
CA ALA A 14 -11.70 -1.32 5.27
C ALA A 14 -10.44 -2.10 4.85
N HIS A 15 -9.27 -1.59 5.21
CA HIS A 15 -7.97 -2.19 4.87
C HIS A 15 -7.38 -2.91 6.07
N ASP A 16 -7.12 -4.20 5.90
CA ASP A 16 -6.34 -4.95 6.87
C ASP A 16 -4.85 -4.58 6.75
N SER A 17 -4.32 -3.94 7.79
CA SER A 17 -2.89 -3.63 7.94
C SER A 17 -2.19 -4.53 8.96
N SER A 18 -2.88 -5.54 9.51
CA SER A 18 -2.31 -6.46 10.49
C SER A 18 -1.45 -7.56 9.84
N GLY A 19 -1.51 -7.71 8.52
CA GLY A 19 -0.78 -8.73 7.76
C GLY A 19 -1.40 -10.12 7.85
N GLY A 20 -2.62 -10.24 8.39
CA GLY A 20 -3.31 -11.51 8.56
C GLY A 20 -3.87 -12.09 7.27
N GLN A 21 -4.39 -11.26 6.36
CA GLN A 21 -4.92 -11.67 5.06
C GLN A 21 -4.49 -10.70 3.94
N PRO A 22 -4.33 -11.18 2.70
CA PRO A 22 -4.09 -10.30 1.55
C PRO A 22 -5.29 -9.37 1.35
N CYS A 23 -5.06 -8.06 1.47
CA CYS A 23 -6.12 -7.07 1.29
C CYS A 23 -6.64 -7.07 -0.15
N VAL A 24 -7.96 -7.02 -0.31
CA VAL A 24 -8.65 -7.09 -1.62
C VAL A 24 -8.33 -5.90 -2.53
N CYS A 25 -7.80 -4.81 -1.99
CA CYS A 25 -7.35 -3.66 -2.77
C CYS A 25 -6.15 -3.96 -3.67
N GLY A 26 -5.47 -5.09 -3.45
CA GLY A 26 -4.30 -5.50 -4.22
C GLY A 26 -3.08 -4.60 -3.95
N PRO A 27 -2.61 -4.50 -2.70
CA PRO A 27 -1.57 -3.53 -2.33
C PRO A 27 -0.23 -3.79 -3.05
N THR A 28 0.56 -2.74 -3.20
CA THR A 28 1.92 -2.80 -3.74
C THR A 28 2.97 -2.83 -2.62
N THR A 29 3.84 -3.83 -2.63
CA THR A 29 4.96 -3.95 -1.66
C THR A 29 6.26 -3.43 -2.25
N LYS A 30 6.98 -2.59 -1.51
CA LYS A 30 8.30 -2.05 -1.88
C LYS A 30 9.30 -2.21 -0.75
N PRO A 31 10.54 -2.64 -1.03
CA PRO A 31 11.61 -2.60 -0.04
C PRO A 31 12.04 -1.14 0.18
N VAL A 32 12.30 -0.77 1.44
CA VAL A 32 12.78 0.56 1.82
C VAL A 32 14.00 0.41 2.72
N LYS A 33 15.05 1.17 2.42
CA LYS A 33 16.25 1.23 3.26
C LYS A 33 16.06 2.31 4.32
N ALA A 34 16.21 1.96 5.58
CA ALA A 34 16.19 2.91 6.69
C ALA A 34 17.55 3.62 6.84
N GLU A 35 17.58 4.73 7.61
CA GLU A 35 18.78 5.53 7.83
C GLU A 35 19.90 4.74 8.53
N ASP A 36 19.54 3.78 9.37
CA ASP A 36 20.45 2.85 10.05
C ASP A 36 21.04 1.76 9.11
N GLY A 37 20.67 1.79 7.84
CA GLY A 37 21.10 0.84 6.82
C GLY A 37 20.31 -0.47 6.77
N SER A 38 19.35 -0.67 7.67
CA SER A 38 18.47 -1.84 7.67
C SER A 38 17.45 -1.79 6.52
N MET A 39 16.93 -2.97 6.16
CA MET A 39 15.87 -3.10 5.15
C MET A 39 14.53 -3.37 5.83
N GLY A 40 13.53 -2.54 5.48
CA GLY A 40 12.13 -2.71 5.84
C GLY A 40 11.24 -2.86 4.61
N TRP A 41 9.97 -3.14 4.85
CA TRP A 41 8.95 -3.27 3.81
C TRP A 41 7.88 -2.19 3.95
N MET A 42 7.58 -1.50 2.86
CA MET A 42 6.46 -0.58 2.76
C MET A 42 5.37 -1.21 1.88
N VAL A 43 4.20 -1.40 2.46
CA VAL A 43 3.02 -1.94 1.77
C VAL A 43 2.04 -0.80 1.54
N VAL A 44 1.85 -0.41 0.29
CA VAL A 44 0.97 0.71 -0.10
C VAL A 44 -0.34 0.16 -0.61
N HIS A 45 -1.43 0.46 0.11
CA HIS A 45 -2.77 0.05 -0.25
C HIS A 45 -3.42 1.00 -1.27
N HIS A 46 -4.34 0.48 -2.08
CA HIS A 46 -5.08 1.25 -3.08
C HIS A 46 -6.47 1.63 -2.58
N SER A 47 -6.97 2.78 -3.02
CA SER A 47 -8.35 3.18 -2.74
C SER A 47 -9.34 2.30 -3.50
N LEU A 48 -10.47 1.95 -2.89
CA LEU A 48 -11.57 1.21 -3.51
C LEU A 48 -12.91 1.94 -3.36
N ASP A 49 -12.90 3.25 -3.57
CA ASP A 49 -14.07 4.12 -3.41
C ASP A 49 -14.35 5.03 -4.61
N GLY A 50 -13.72 4.76 -5.76
CA GLY A 50 -13.91 5.53 -6.99
C GLY A 50 -12.98 6.74 -7.10
N ARG A 51 -12.19 7.08 -6.07
CA ARG A 51 -11.18 8.15 -6.16
C ARG A 51 -10.05 7.79 -7.12
N GLU A 52 -9.71 6.51 -7.24
CA GLU A 52 -8.73 5.96 -8.18
C GLU A 52 -9.07 6.25 -9.65
N LEU A 53 -10.36 6.48 -9.97
CA LEU A 53 -10.79 6.87 -11.32
C LEU A 53 -10.33 8.28 -11.71
N ARG A 54 -9.98 9.10 -10.72
CA ARG A 54 -9.54 10.50 -10.89
C ARG A 54 -8.04 10.65 -10.71
N GLU A 55 -7.36 9.61 -10.27
CA GLU A 55 -5.91 9.60 -10.18
C GLU A 55 -5.31 9.34 -11.58
N PRO A 56 -4.23 10.04 -11.96
CA PRO A 56 -3.51 9.69 -13.17
C PRO A 56 -3.06 8.23 -13.05
N ARG A 57 -3.45 7.38 -14.01
CA ARG A 57 -3.03 5.97 -14.03
C ARG A 57 -1.51 5.92 -13.91
N GLY A 58 -1.03 5.48 -12.75
CA GLY A 58 0.40 5.27 -12.53
C GLY A 58 0.89 4.33 -13.62
N ARG A 59 1.87 4.79 -14.42
CA ARG A 59 2.49 3.97 -15.47
C ARG A 59 2.87 2.63 -14.86
N SER A 60 2.16 1.58 -15.26
CA SER A 60 2.64 0.21 -15.15
C SER A 60 3.87 0.16 -16.05
N ALA A 61 5.05 0.37 -15.46
CA ALA A 61 6.30 0.05 -16.11
C ALA A 61 6.29 -1.46 -16.32
N ARG A 62 5.87 -1.85 -17.52
CA ARG A 62 6.01 -3.20 -18.04
C ARG A 62 7.44 -3.42 -18.51
#